data_AF-A0A497AV65-F1
#
_entry.id   AF-A0A497AV65-F1
#
_cell.length_a   1.000
_cell.length_b   1.000
_cell.length_c   1.000
_cell.angle_alpha   90.00
_cell.angle_beta   90.00
_cell.angle_gamma   90.00
#
_symmetry.space_group_name_H-M   'P 1'
#
loop_
_entity.id
_entity.type
_entity.pdbx_description
1 polymer ?
#
loop_
_entity_poly.entity_id
_entity_poly.type
_entity_poly.pdbx_seq_one_letter_code
_entity_poly.pdbx_strand_id
1 'polypeptide(L)'
;MSKLSGAPSPHYRWNFYAFLVDYASFGLAFTFIDVSTVMPALVGQLTDSAPIIGLVNTIFTGAWLLPQLATARYINNKPRKKPYLLAGLGGRVFLGMIAAALWTALPRYPISMLALFFICLGLFAAADGFTSVAWFDILARAIPLKQRGRLMGTAQFIIGVAGIGAGALVGLILAHRPFPSNYAMLFTLASVALVPSAIALILLREPPPNDVSQETSNQTQENWWKLLVSDRAFRNLMICRILVGMMGLATSFYVGHAADVLHLPPSIIGDFVVAQTLTRIVTSIVLGWVSERWGPRYVIRIGSAAAAAGPLFALSVHLAGGDWLAWAYPLVYVALGIVNSAWMLGFFNYLLEIAPDGMRPAYVGLGNTLMGALTLAPMAGGWLLETTSYTALFGATAAIVALGFLFTLKLKPAQSES
;
A
#
# COMPACT_ATOMS: atom_id res chain seq x y z
N MET A 1 -36.86 7.70 9.95
CA MET A 1 -37.06 9.17 9.87
C MET A 1 -36.02 9.86 10.76
N SER A 2 -34.91 10.35 10.21
CA SER A 2 -34.19 11.52 10.76
C SER A 2 -33.19 12.06 9.71
N LYS A 3 -33.06 13.39 9.68
CA LYS A 3 -32.47 14.24 8.65
C LYS A 3 -31.06 13.82 8.16
N LEU A 4 -30.99 13.18 6.99
CA LEU A 4 -29.77 13.15 6.14
C LEU A 4 -29.95 14.00 4.86
N SER A 5 -30.80 15.04 4.91
CA SER A 5 -30.76 16.16 3.97
C SER A 5 -29.60 17.07 4.38
N GLY A 6 -28.44 17.03 3.74
CA GLY A 6 -28.27 17.61 2.41
C GLY A 6 -27.62 19.00 2.44
N ALA A 7 -27.31 19.55 3.62
CA ALA A 7 -26.46 20.75 3.72
C ALA A 7 -24.97 20.34 3.75
N PRO A 8 -24.14 20.80 2.80
CA PRO A 8 -22.69 20.64 2.93
C PRO A 8 -22.21 21.32 4.22
N SER A 9 -21.24 20.72 4.91
CA SER A 9 -20.64 21.35 6.09
C SER A 9 -20.20 22.79 5.76
N PRO A 10 -20.26 23.74 6.71
CA PRO A 10 -19.95 25.16 6.43
C PRO A 10 -18.54 25.40 5.88
N HIS A 11 -17.65 24.40 5.95
CA HIS A 11 -16.31 24.43 5.38
C HIS A 11 -16.07 23.35 4.32
N TYR A 12 -17.12 22.83 3.69
CA TYR A 12 -17.06 21.73 2.75
C TYR A 12 -16.02 21.95 1.64
N ARG A 13 -16.06 23.09 0.94
CA ARG A 13 -15.13 23.40 -0.15
C ARG A 13 -13.68 23.46 0.34
N TRP A 14 -13.45 24.09 1.49
CA TRP A 14 -12.13 24.19 2.11
C TRP A 14 -11.58 22.81 2.48
N ASN A 15 -12.38 22.00 3.17
CA ASN A 15 -11.99 20.65 3.57
C ASN A 15 -11.78 19.74 2.36
N PHE A 16 -12.56 19.91 1.29
CA PHE A 16 -12.36 19.18 0.04
C PHE A 16 -10.96 19.45 -0.54
N TYR A 17 -10.56 20.71 -0.65
CA TYR A 17 -9.22 21.06 -1.13
C TYR A 17 -8.11 20.67 -0.15
N ALA A 18 -8.33 20.81 1.16
CA ALA A 18 -7.35 20.38 2.17
C ALA A 18 -7.07 18.87 2.06
N PHE A 19 -8.11 18.03 2.00
CA PHE A 19 -7.96 16.59 1.78
C PHE A 19 -7.37 16.25 0.41
N LEU A 20 -7.71 17.01 -0.64
CA LEU A 20 -7.14 16.82 -1.97
C LEU A 20 -5.63 17.08 -2.00
N VAL A 21 -5.18 18.21 -1.44
CA VAL A 21 -3.77 18.58 -1.34
C VAL A 21 -3.03 17.59 -0.47
N ASP A 22 -3.60 17.22 0.67
CA ASP A 22 -3.02 16.22 1.56
C ASP A 22 -2.80 14.89 0.85
N TYR A 23 -3.86 14.31 0.28
CA TYR A 23 -3.78 12.99 -0.33
C TYR A 23 -2.87 12.99 -1.56
N ALA A 24 -2.93 14.03 -2.39
CA ALA A 24 -2.07 14.16 -3.57
C ALA A 24 -0.58 14.30 -3.20
N SER A 25 -0.26 15.17 -2.24
CA SER A 25 1.14 15.42 -1.88
C SER A 25 1.74 14.25 -1.09
N PHE A 26 0.94 13.57 -0.26
CA PHE A 26 1.33 12.33 0.40
C PHE A 26 1.63 11.22 -0.62
N GLY A 27 0.74 11.00 -1.59
CA GLY A 27 0.97 10.01 -2.65
C GLY A 27 2.19 10.33 -3.50
N LEU A 28 2.44 11.60 -3.81
CA LEU A 28 3.64 12.04 -4.52
C LEU A 28 4.92 11.76 -3.72
N ALA A 29 4.93 12.08 -2.42
CA ALA A 29 6.06 11.77 -1.54
C ALA A 29 6.38 10.27 -1.57
N PHE A 30 5.36 9.41 -1.44
CA PHE A 30 5.51 7.97 -1.52
C PHE A 30 5.94 7.44 -2.90
N THR A 31 5.78 8.23 -3.96
CA THR A 31 6.31 7.86 -5.28
C THR A 31 7.84 8.04 -5.32
N PHE A 32 8.39 9.05 -4.66
CA PHE A 32 9.85 9.26 -4.57
C PHE A 32 10.57 8.22 -3.72
N ILE A 33 9.89 7.70 -2.69
CA ILE A 33 10.43 6.71 -1.75
C ILE A 33 9.58 5.44 -1.77
N ASP A 34 9.24 4.97 -2.97
CA ASP A 34 8.36 3.82 -3.13
C ASP A 34 8.89 2.59 -2.37
N VAL A 35 7.99 2.00 -1.58
CA VAL A 35 8.31 0.95 -0.59
C VAL A 35 8.60 -0.40 -1.27
N SER A 36 8.18 -0.58 -2.52
CA SER A 36 8.44 -1.77 -3.33
C SER A 36 9.66 -1.67 -4.25
N THR A 37 10.22 -0.47 -4.43
CA THR A 37 11.30 -0.22 -5.38
C THR A 37 12.47 0.54 -4.75
N VAL A 38 12.28 1.84 -4.47
CA VAL A 38 13.34 2.75 -4.04
C VAL A 38 13.88 2.38 -2.65
N MET A 39 13.01 2.09 -1.68
CA MET A 39 13.48 1.75 -0.32
C MET A 39 14.25 0.42 -0.26
N PRO A 40 13.77 -0.69 -0.88
CA PRO A 40 14.57 -1.91 -1.00
C PRO A 40 15.91 -1.67 -1.72
N ALA A 41 15.93 -0.87 -2.79
CA ALA A 41 17.15 -0.53 -3.51
C ALA A 41 18.17 0.25 -2.64
N LEU A 42 17.70 1.17 -1.80
CA LEU A 42 18.54 1.87 -0.81
C LEU A 42 19.17 0.87 0.18
N VAL A 43 18.36 -0.04 0.73
CA VAL A 43 18.88 -1.03 1.68
C VAL A 43 19.88 -1.97 1.02
N GLY A 44 19.67 -2.35 -0.24
CA GLY A 44 20.63 -3.13 -1.04
C GLY A 44 21.98 -2.44 -1.27
N GLN A 45 22.05 -1.10 -1.20
CA GLN A 45 23.35 -0.38 -1.24
C GLN A 45 24.14 -0.48 0.07
N LEU A 46 23.48 -0.90 1.16
CA LEU A 46 24.04 -0.94 2.52
C LEU A 46 24.27 -2.38 3.02
N THR A 47 23.64 -3.38 2.41
CA THR A 47 23.76 -4.79 2.82
C THR A 47 23.43 -5.74 1.68
N ASP A 48 24.10 -6.89 1.68
CA ASP A 48 23.81 -8.01 0.78
C ASP A 48 22.77 -8.99 1.37
N SER A 49 22.30 -8.76 2.61
CA SER A 49 21.37 -9.65 3.29
C SER A 49 19.94 -9.47 2.75
N ALA A 50 19.46 -10.45 1.98
CA ALA A 50 18.12 -10.45 1.42
C ALA A 50 16.98 -10.34 2.46
N PRO A 51 17.03 -11.01 3.64
CA PRO A 51 16.06 -10.80 4.71
C PRO A 51 15.97 -9.35 5.17
N ILE A 52 17.09 -8.62 5.24
CA ILE A 52 17.12 -7.21 5.64
C ILE A 52 16.47 -6.34 4.57
N ILE A 53 16.67 -6.64 3.29
CA ILE A 53 15.97 -5.95 2.18
C ILE A 53 14.45 -6.20 2.25
N GLY A 54 14.04 -7.44 2.50
CA GLY A 54 12.63 -7.80 2.73
C GLY A 54 12.03 -7.15 3.98
N LEU A 55 12.85 -6.84 4.98
CA LEU A 55 12.44 -6.22 6.23
C LEU A 55 11.86 -4.81 6.01
N VAL A 56 12.22 -4.10 4.93
CA VAL A 56 11.69 -2.78 4.58
C VAL A 56 10.17 -2.78 4.53
N ASN A 57 9.59 -3.64 3.69
CA ASN A 57 8.15 -3.71 3.50
C ASN A 57 7.47 -4.29 4.75
N THR A 58 8.14 -5.25 5.41
CA THR A 58 7.67 -5.88 6.64
C THR A 58 7.50 -4.87 7.78
N ILE A 59 8.54 -4.07 8.05
CA ILE A 59 8.50 -3.02 9.08
C ILE A 59 7.52 -1.93 8.69
N PHE A 60 7.55 -1.44 7.45
CA PHE A 60 6.63 -0.39 7.02
C PHE A 60 5.16 -0.81 7.21
N THR A 61 4.77 -1.96 6.65
CA THR A 61 3.39 -2.42 6.70
C THR A 61 2.98 -2.82 8.13
N GLY A 62 3.86 -3.54 8.85
CA GLY A 62 3.60 -3.94 10.24
C GLY A 62 3.46 -2.74 11.17
N ALA A 63 4.39 -1.79 11.12
CA ALA A 63 4.35 -0.59 11.93
C ALA A 63 3.18 0.33 11.56
N TRP A 64 2.74 0.34 10.30
CA TRP A 64 1.57 1.10 9.89
C TRP A 64 0.24 0.49 10.37
N LEU A 65 0.13 -0.85 10.37
CA LEU A 65 -1.11 -1.56 10.75
C LEU A 65 -1.28 -1.68 12.28
N LEU A 66 -0.22 -2.02 13.02
CA LEU A 66 -0.31 -2.35 14.45
C LEU A 66 -0.93 -1.23 15.31
N PRO A 67 -0.55 0.05 15.15
CA PRO A 67 -1.11 1.13 15.96
C PRO A 67 -2.58 1.38 15.65
N GLN A 68 -3.08 1.08 14.44
CA GLN A 68 -4.45 1.43 14.04
C GLN A 68 -5.51 0.83 14.97
N LEU A 69 -5.33 -0.41 15.43
CA LEU A 69 -6.27 -1.07 16.34
C LEU A 69 -6.31 -0.39 17.72
N ALA A 70 -5.14 -0.12 18.30
CA ALA A 70 -5.02 0.58 19.58
C ALA A 70 -5.55 2.01 19.47
N THR A 71 -5.24 2.67 18.36
CA THR A 71 -5.65 4.04 18.04
C THR A 71 -7.16 4.14 17.90
N ALA A 72 -7.81 3.23 17.18
CA ALA A 72 -9.26 3.22 17.04
C ALA A 72 -9.94 3.12 18.41
N ARG A 73 -9.50 2.20 19.28
CA ARG A 73 -10.03 2.07 20.64
C ARG A 73 -9.83 3.35 21.47
N TYR A 74 -8.66 3.97 21.38
CA TYR A 74 -8.33 5.16 22.16
C TYR A 74 -9.05 6.43 21.67
N ILE A 75 -9.17 6.59 20.35
CA ILE A 75 -9.69 7.79 19.71
C ILE A 75 -11.21 7.75 19.60
N ASN A 76 -11.86 6.60 19.44
CA ASN A 76 -13.31 6.49 19.14
C ASN A 76 -14.21 7.31 20.08
N ASN A 77 -13.91 7.34 21.39
CA ASN A 77 -14.74 8.04 22.37
C ASN A 77 -14.45 9.55 22.48
N LYS A 78 -13.48 10.07 21.72
CA LYS A 78 -13.08 11.48 21.79
C LYS A 78 -13.99 12.35 20.91
N PRO A 79 -14.47 13.52 21.38
CA PRO A 79 -15.37 14.37 20.61
C PRO A 79 -14.69 15.02 19.40
N ARG A 80 -13.38 15.30 19.50
CA ARG A 80 -12.55 15.85 18.42
C ARG A 80 -11.38 14.92 18.14
N LYS A 81 -11.13 14.62 16.86
CA LYS A 81 -10.03 13.76 16.40
C LYS A 81 -8.85 14.55 15.85
N LYS A 82 -9.03 15.83 15.49
CA LYS A 82 -7.96 16.65 14.90
C LYS A 82 -6.68 16.71 15.75
N PRO A 83 -6.72 16.88 17.09
CA PRO A 83 -5.49 16.93 17.89
C PRO A 83 -4.63 15.66 17.76
N TYR A 84 -5.28 14.50 17.66
CA TYR A 84 -4.59 13.22 17.48
C TYR A 84 -4.04 13.08 16.06
N LEU A 85 -4.78 13.54 15.05
CA LEU A 85 -4.28 13.66 13.69
C LEU A 85 -2.99 14.49 13.64
N LEU A 86 -2.96 15.64 14.33
CA LEU A 86 -1.79 16.52 14.41
C LEU A 86 -0.64 15.92 15.22
N ALA A 87 -0.91 15.14 16.26
CA ALA A 87 0.12 14.45 17.02
C ALA A 87 0.88 13.45 16.14
N GLY A 88 0.18 12.67 15.31
CA GLY A 88 0.82 11.73 14.39
C GLY A 88 1.56 12.40 13.21
N LEU A 89 1.20 13.63 12.83
CA LEU A 89 1.99 14.40 11.84
C LEU A 89 3.45 14.60 12.25
N GLY A 90 3.75 14.61 13.56
CA GLY A 90 5.11 14.67 14.07
C GLY A 90 6.02 13.56 13.54
N GLY A 91 5.45 12.40 13.19
CA GLY A 91 6.20 11.28 12.61
C GLY A 91 6.85 11.58 11.26
N ARG A 92 6.37 12.59 10.52
CA ARG A 92 6.94 12.97 9.22
C ARG A 92 8.38 13.47 9.32
N VAL A 93 8.79 13.96 10.50
CA VAL A 93 10.16 14.37 10.78
C VAL A 93 11.14 13.20 10.60
N PHE A 94 10.72 11.96 10.86
CA PHE A 94 11.60 10.80 10.73
C PHE A 94 12.02 10.52 9.28
N LEU A 95 11.21 10.84 8.27
CA LEU A 95 11.66 10.80 6.87
C LEU A 95 12.71 11.88 6.58
N GLY A 96 12.55 13.07 7.15
CA GLY A 96 13.55 14.13 7.10
C GLY A 96 14.85 13.75 7.81
N MET A 97 14.78 12.98 8.90
CA MET A 97 15.95 12.45 9.60
C MET A 97 16.70 11.42 8.74
N ILE A 98 16.01 10.55 8.01
CA ILE A 98 16.64 9.65 7.03
C ILE A 98 17.34 10.46 5.94
N ALA A 99 16.67 11.48 5.39
CA ALA A 99 17.25 12.37 4.38
C ALA A 99 18.52 13.07 4.90
N ALA A 100 18.45 13.64 6.10
CA ALA A 100 19.57 14.32 6.74
C ALA A 100 20.74 13.34 6.98
N ALA A 101 20.47 12.15 7.49
CA ALA A 101 21.47 11.11 7.72
C ALA A 101 22.19 10.71 6.42
N LEU A 102 21.46 10.57 5.30
CA LEU A 102 22.03 10.26 3.98
C LEU A 102 22.94 11.37 3.42
N TRP A 103 22.73 12.64 3.82
CA TRP A 103 23.62 13.75 3.47
C TRP A 103 24.90 13.81 4.33
N THR A 104 24.96 13.07 5.44
CA THR A 104 26.15 13.02 6.30
C THR A 104 27.12 11.91 5.86
N ALA A 105 28.19 11.72 6.64
CA ALA A 105 29.10 10.58 6.48
C ALA A 105 28.54 9.25 7.03
N LEU A 106 27.34 9.24 7.65
CA LEU A 106 26.76 8.02 8.25
C LEU A 106 26.61 6.84 7.29
N PRO A 107 26.34 7.00 5.98
CA PRO A 107 26.31 5.87 5.03
C PRO A 107 27.63 5.10 4.92
N ARG A 108 28.75 5.66 5.38
CA ARG A 108 30.04 4.94 5.50
C ARG A 108 30.03 3.87 6.61
N TYR A 109 29.04 3.90 7.50
CA TYR A 109 28.83 2.94 8.57
C TYR A 109 27.49 2.21 8.33
N PRO A 110 27.45 1.17 7.47
CA PRO A 110 26.20 0.62 6.97
C PRO A 110 25.25 0.13 8.08
N ILE A 111 25.80 -0.52 9.12
CA ILE A 111 25.00 -1.00 10.26
C ILE A 111 24.29 0.16 10.98
N SER A 112 25.00 1.26 11.23
CA SER A 112 24.43 2.44 11.90
C SER A 112 23.39 3.14 11.02
N MET A 113 23.64 3.23 9.71
CA MET A 113 22.70 3.80 8.75
C MET A 113 21.43 2.94 8.63
N LEU A 114 21.56 1.61 8.57
CA LEU A 114 20.43 0.68 8.55
C LEU A 114 19.60 0.74 9.83
N ALA A 115 20.26 0.77 10.99
CA ALA A 115 19.58 0.90 12.28
C ALA A 115 18.76 2.21 12.34
N LEU A 116 19.37 3.35 11.96
CA LEU A 116 18.67 4.62 11.89
C LEU A 116 17.51 4.57 10.89
N PHE A 117 17.74 4.01 9.71
CA PHE A 117 16.74 3.86 8.66
C PHE A 117 15.51 3.09 9.16
N PHE A 118 15.69 1.89 9.73
CA PHE A 118 14.57 1.07 10.20
C PHE A 118 13.85 1.66 11.41
N ILE A 119 14.57 2.28 12.35
CA ILE A 119 13.97 2.98 13.48
C ILE A 119 13.11 4.14 12.98
N CYS A 120 13.66 4.99 12.11
CA CYS A 120 12.93 6.13 11.55
C CYS A 120 11.75 5.69 10.68
N LEU A 121 11.92 4.64 9.86
CA LEU A 121 10.85 4.08 9.03
C LEU A 121 9.72 3.52 9.89
N GLY A 122 10.04 2.76 10.93
CA GLY A 122 9.07 2.20 11.86
C GLY A 122 8.32 3.29 12.63
N LEU A 123 9.02 4.30 13.13
CA LEU A 123 8.40 5.43 13.83
C LEU A 123 7.51 6.28 12.90
N PHE A 124 7.96 6.53 11.67
CA PHE A 124 7.17 7.21 10.65
C PHE A 124 5.90 6.42 10.34
N ALA A 125 6.02 5.13 10.01
CA ALA A 125 4.89 4.27 9.67
C ALA A 125 3.91 4.14 10.83
N ALA A 126 4.40 4.02 12.07
CA ALA A 126 3.54 3.94 13.24
C ALA A 126 2.77 5.23 13.52
N ALA A 127 3.44 6.37 13.39
CA ALA A 127 2.81 7.68 13.52
C ALA A 127 1.79 7.94 12.40
N ASP A 128 2.08 7.53 11.17
CA ASP A 128 1.14 7.63 10.06
C ASP A 128 -0.07 6.70 10.24
N GLY A 129 0.16 5.47 10.73
CA GLY A 129 -0.91 4.55 11.12
C GLY A 129 -1.84 5.17 12.17
N PHE A 130 -1.29 5.88 13.15
CA PHE A 130 -2.07 6.64 14.13
C PHE A 130 -2.87 7.79 13.48
N THR A 131 -2.23 8.59 12.62
CA THR A 131 -2.87 9.68 11.86
C THR A 131 -4.01 9.17 10.98
N SER A 132 -3.85 8.02 10.33
CA SER A 132 -4.80 7.47 9.36
C SER A 132 -6.20 7.22 9.95
N VAL A 133 -6.29 6.74 11.19
CA VAL A 133 -7.57 6.46 11.85
C VAL A 133 -8.38 7.75 12.05
N ALA A 134 -7.74 8.79 12.56
CA ALA A 134 -8.36 10.10 12.72
C ALA A 134 -8.68 10.74 11.35
N TRP A 135 -7.82 10.54 10.36
CA TRP A 135 -7.99 11.05 9.00
C TRP A 135 -9.27 10.50 8.34
N PHE A 136 -9.47 9.18 8.35
CA PHE A 136 -10.64 8.54 7.76
C PHE A 136 -11.95 8.96 8.44
N ASP A 137 -11.93 9.11 9.77
CA ASP A 137 -13.09 9.58 10.53
C ASP A 137 -13.46 11.03 10.19
N ILE A 138 -12.49 11.96 10.17
CA ILE A 138 -12.74 13.35 9.82
C ILE A 138 -13.18 13.46 8.36
N LEU A 139 -12.58 12.70 7.44
CA LEU A 139 -13.00 12.66 6.04
C LEU A 139 -14.46 12.24 5.93
N ALA A 140 -14.85 11.19 6.67
CA ALA A 140 -16.22 10.69 6.64
C ALA A 140 -17.23 11.73 7.12
N ARG A 141 -16.90 12.52 8.15
CA ARG A 141 -17.76 13.60 8.66
C ARG A 141 -17.74 14.86 7.80
N ALA A 142 -16.59 15.20 7.21
CA ALA A 142 -16.41 16.44 6.47
C ALA A 142 -16.93 16.40 5.04
N ILE A 143 -16.83 15.24 4.38
CA ILE A 143 -17.11 15.07 2.95
C ILE A 143 -18.34 14.16 2.75
N PRO A 144 -19.43 14.66 2.12
CA PRO A 144 -20.61 13.86 1.81
C PRO A 144 -20.26 12.63 0.97
N LEU A 145 -20.95 11.50 1.22
CA LEU A 145 -20.67 10.21 0.60
C LEU A 145 -20.58 10.29 -0.94
N LYS A 146 -21.53 10.99 -1.59
CA LYS A 146 -21.57 11.18 -3.05
C LYS A 146 -20.33 11.89 -3.62
N GLN A 147 -19.59 12.64 -2.80
CA GLN A 147 -18.45 13.45 -3.24
C GLN A 147 -17.10 12.84 -2.86
N ARG A 148 -17.07 11.81 -2.01
CA ARG A 148 -15.83 11.12 -1.60
C ARG A 148 -15.15 10.44 -2.79
N GLY A 149 -15.93 9.78 -3.65
CA GLY A 149 -15.42 9.17 -4.88
C GLY A 149 -14.75 10.19 -5.81
N ARG A 150 -15.35 11.38 -5.97
CA ARG A 150 -14.77 12.47 -6.75
C ARG A 150 -13.45 12.97 -6.14
N LEU A 151 -13.38 13.13 -4.81
CA LEU A 151 -12.15 13.54 -4.13
C LEU A 151 -11.03 12.53 -4.36
N MET A 152 -11.30 11.26 -4.06
CA MET A 152 -10.33 10.17 -4.19
C MET A 152 -9.89 9.99 -5.63
N GLY A 153 -10.82 10.01 -6.59
CA GLY A 153 -10.52 9.89 -8.01
C GLY A 153 -9.67 11.05 -8.53
N THR A 154 -9.99 12.30 -8.14
CA THR A 154 -9.19 13.47 -8.54
C THR A 154 -7.80 13.41 -7.94
N ALA A 155 -7.68 13.06 -6.66
CA ALA A 155 -6.38 12.90 -6.00
C ALA A 155 -5.54 11.81 -6.66
N GLN A 156 -6.12 10.63 -6.93
CA GLN A 156 -5.44 9.52 -7.60
C GLN A 156 -4.99 9.89 -9.01
N PHE A 157 -5.78 10.67 -9.74
CA PHE A 157 -5.37 11.21 -11.04
C PHE A 157 -4.16 12.15 -10.90
N ILE A 158 -4.18 13.08 -9.93
CA ILE A 158 -3.06 13.98 -9.66
C ILE A 158 -1.80 13.19 -9.27
N ILE A 159 -1.92 12.24 -8.32
CA ILE A 159 -0.83 11.35 -7.90
C ILE A 159 -0.29 10.57 -9.10
N GLY A 160 -1.19 10.11 -9.97
CA GLY A 160 -0.83 9.35 -11.16
C GLY A 160 0.01 10.16 -12.15
N VAL A 161 -0.47 11.35 -12.53
CA VAL A 161 0.23 12.24 -13.45
C VAL A 161 1.54 12.76 -12.84
N ALA A 162 1.49 13.25 -11.60
CA ALA A 162 2.68 13.72 -10.90
C ALA A 162 3.67 12.58 -10.64
N GLY A 163 3.17 11.36 -10.41
CA GLY A 163 3.95 10.16 -10.16
C GLY A 163 4.73 9.67 -11.38
N ILE A 164 4.20 9.86 -12.59
CA ILE A 164 4.97 9.62 -13.83
C ILE A 164 6.18 10.55 -13.89
N GLY A 165 5.98 11.85 -13.62
CA GLY A 165 7.08 12.83 -13.57
C GLY A 165 8.07 12.54 -12.45
N ALA A 166 7.57 12.17 -11.26
CA ALA A 166 8.40 11.79 -10.12
C ALA A 166 9.21 10.53 -10.40
N GLY A 167 8.63 9.50 -11.02
CA GLY A 167 9.33 8.28 -11.42
C GLY A 167 10.44 8.54 -12.44
N ALA A 168 10.17 9.38 -13.45
CA ALA A 168 11.22 9.82 -14.38
C ALA A 168 12.34 10.57 -13.66
N LEU A 169 12.00 11.44 -12.70
CA LEU A 169 12.98 12.15 -11.88
C LEU A 169 13.78 11.19 -10.97
N VAL A 170 13.14 10.16 -10.41
CA VAL A 170 13.81 9.08 -9.67
C VAL A 170 14.85 8.41 -10.54
N GLY A 171 14.49 8.00 -11.76
CA GLY A 171 15.42 7.39 -12.72
C GLY A 171 16.60 8.30 -13.06
N LEU A 172 16.34 9.59 -13.33
CA LEU A 172 17.38 10.57 -13.62
C LEU A 172 18.34 10.79 -12.45
N ILE A 173 17.81 10.90 -11.23
CA ILE A 173 18.62 11.08 -10.01
C ILE A 173 19.50 9.85 -9.77
N LEU A 174 18.94 8.64 -9.89
CA LEU A 174 19.69 7.40 -9.70
C LEU A 174 20.76 7.19 -10.77
N ALA A 175 20.54 7.69 -12.00
CA ALA A 175 21.50 7.59 -13.10
C ALA A 175 22.70 8.53 -12.97
N HIS A 176 22.47 9.78 -12.54
CA HIS A 176 23.47 10.85 -12.61
C HIS A 176 24.14 11.20 -11.28
N ARG A 177 23.64 10.64 -10.17
CA ARG A 177 24.19 10.91 -8.82
C ARG A 177 24.68 9.61 -8.19
N PRO A 178 25.91 9.58 -7.63
CA PRO A 178 26.39 8.42 -6.91
C PRO A 178 25.71 8.28 -5.54
N PHE A 179 25.67 7.04 -5.03
CA PHE A 179 25.35 6.78 -3.63
C PHE A 179 26.33 7.51 -2.70
N PRO A 180 25.88 8.14 -1.59
CA PRO A 180 24.51 8.20 -1.06
C PRO A 180 23.67 9.38 -1.55
N SER A 181 24.25 10.29 -2.34
CA SER A 181 23.64 11.58 -2.70
C SER A 181 22.33 11.43 -3.51
N ASN A 182 22.22 10.38 -4.31
CA ASN A 182 21.00 10.04 -5.04
C ASN A 182 19.81 9.80 -4.10
N TYR A 183 19.91 8.85 -3.17
CA TYR A 183 18.84 8.57 -2.21
C TYR A 183 18.64 9.70 -1.21
N ALA A 184 19.70 10.43 -0.84
CA ALA A 184 19.58 11.64 -0.01
C ALA A 184 18.63 12.65 -0.66
N MET A 185 18.79 12.87 -1.98
CA MET A 185 17.92 13.75 -2.76
C MET A 185 16.49 13.21 -2.84
N LEU A 186 16.29 11.90 -3.05
CA LEU A 186 14.95 11.29 -3.09
C LEU A 186 14.19 11.45 -1.76
N PHE A 187 14.83 11.16 -0.63
CA PHE A 187 14.23 11.33 0.69
C PHE A 187 14.01 12.81 1.04
N THR A 188 14.87 13.71 0.56
CA THR A 188 14.67 15.17 0.68
C THR A 188 13.43 15.62 -0.09
N LEU A 189 13.30 15.19 -1.35
CA LEU A 189 12.13 15.51 -2.19
C LEU A 189 10.85 14.94 -1.60
N ALA A 190 10.88 13.71 -1.09
CA ALA A 190 9.73 13.12 -0.39
C ALA A 190 9.35 13.94 0.86
N SER A 191 10.33 14.35 1.67
CA SER A 191 10.09 15.16 2.87
C SER A 191 9.50 16.53 2.52
N VAL A 192 10.00 17.19 1.47
CA VAL A 192 9.47 18.45 0.96
C VAL A 192 8.05 18.28 0.40
N ALA A 193 7.79 17.19 -0.33
CA ALA A 193 6.46 16.86 -0.84
C ALA A 193 5.43 16.60 0.28
N LEU A 194 5.87 16.23 1.49
CA LEU A 194 4.97 16.10 2.65
C LEU A 194 4.61 17.43 3.33
N VAL A 195 5.34 18.52 3.05
CA VAL A 195 5.08 19.83 3.67
C VAL A 195 3.69 20.38 3.30
N PRO A 196 3.28 20.45 2.01
CA PRO A 196 1.93 20.90 1.65
C PRO A 196 0.84 20.04 2.30
N SER A 197 1.08 18.73 2.41
CA SER A 197 0.14 17.82 3.05
C SER A 197 0.02 18.08 4.56
N ALA A 198 1.14 18.33 5.25
CA ALA A 198 1.11 18.68 6.68
C ALA A 198 0.38 20.01 6.92
N ILE A 199 0.66 21.01 6.08
CA ILE A 199 -0.02 22.32 6.12
C ILE A 199 -1.52 22.13 5.89
N ALA A 200 -1.93 21.35 4.89
CA ALA A 200 -3.33 21.10 4.58
C ALA A 200 -4.07 20.43 5.76
N LEU A 201 -3.43 19.48 6.44
CA LEU A 201 -3.98 18.81 7.62
C LEU A 201 -4.03 19.71 8.87
N ILE A 202 -3.05 20.60 9.07
CA ILE A 202 -3.09 21.64 10.10
C ILE A 202 -4.27 22.60 9.86
N LEU A 203 -4.47 22.98 8.59
CA LEU A 203 -5.52 23.87 8.15
C LEU A 203 -6.91 23.21 8.06
N LEU A 204 -6.99 21.89 8.17
CA LEU A 204 -8.23 21.13 8.09
C LEU A 204 -9.21 21.57 9.18
N ARG A 205 -10.47 21.82 8.82
CA ARG A 205 -11.49 22.24 9.78
C ARG A 205 -12.37 21.05 10.15
N GLU A 206 -12.16 20.51 11.34
CA GLU A 206 -12.96 19.39 11.83
C GLU A 206 -14.43 19.82 11.99
N PRO A 207 -15.40 19.13 11.35
CA PRO A 207 -16.82 19.37 11.59
C PRO A 207 -17.19 19.12 13.06
N PRO A 208 -18.28 19.72 13.58
CA PRO A 208 -18.73 19.43 14.92
C PRO A 208 -18.96 17.92 15.11
N PRO A 209 -18.79 17.40 16.34
CA PRO A 209 -19.13 16.01 16.63
C PRO A 209 -20.58 15.78 16.22
N ASN A 210 -20.88 14.67 15.55
CA ASN A 210 -22.25 14.22 15.45
C ASN A 210 -22.66 13.71 16.83
N ASP A 211 -23.86 14.06 17.31
CA ASP A 211 -24.49 13.41 18.46
C ASP A 211 -24.84 11.97 18.09
N VAL A 212 -23.83 11.10 18.03
CA VAL A 212 -24.03 9.66 17.86
C VAL A 212 -23.73 9.01 19.20
N SER A 213 -24.81 8.51 19.79
CA SER A 213 -24.87 7.64 20.95
C SER A 213 -23.74 6.61 20.97
N GLN A 214 -23.10 6.49 22.13
CA GLN A 214 -21.98 5.58 22.43
C GLN A 214 -22.37 4.08 22.47
N GLU A 215 -23.37 3.65 21.70
CA GLU A 215 -23.92 2.29 21.78
C GLU A 215 -23.45 1.42 20.61
N THR A 216 -22.14 1.24 20.39
CA THR A 216 -21.69 0.13 19.51
C THR A 216 -20.23 -0.28 19.68
N SER A 217 -19.72 -0.48 20.91
CA SER A 217 -18.33 -0.94 21.06
C SER A 217 -18.08 -2.19 21.93
N ASN A 218 -19.11 -2.78 22.57
CA ASN A 218 -18.88 -3.92 23.47
C ASN A 218 -19.51 -5.26 23.05
N GLN A 219 -20.28 -5.34 21.95
CA GLN A 219 -20.98 -6.59 21.59
C GLN A 219 -20.27 -7.48 20.57
N THR A 220 -19.16 -7.05 19.97
CA THR A 220 -18.60 -7.75 18.80
C THR A 220 -17.41 -8.66 19.10
N GLN A 221 -17.04 -8.95 20.35
CA GLN A 221 -15.79 -9.66 20.65
C GLN A 221 -15.89 -11.20 20.70
N GLU A 222 -17.10 -11.79 20.78
CA GLU A 222 -17.23 -13.22 21.13
C GLU A 222 -17.43 -14.24 19.99
N ASN A 223 -17.51 -13.87 18.71
CA ASN A 223 -17.79 -14.85 17.64
C ASN A 223 -16.86 -14.84 16.40
N TRP A 224 -15.65 -14.24 16.47
CA TRP A 224 -14.71 -14.16 15.33
C TRP A 224 -14.27 -15.54 14.82
N TRP A 225 -14.04 -16.49 15.74
CA TRP A 225 -13.69 -17.86 15.38
C TRP A 225 -14.84 -18.62 14.73
N LYS A 226 -16.09 -18.37 15.15
CA LYS A 226 -17.26 -18.98 14.51
C LYS A 226 -17.46 -18.47 13.08
N LEU A 227 -17.13 -17.21 12.79
CA LEU A 227 -17.16 -16.66 11.42
C LEU A 227 -16.21 -17.39 10.46
N LEU A 228 -14.97 -17.67 10.90
CA LEU A 228 -13.98 -18.43 10.11
C LEU A 228 -14.40 -19.87 9.81
N VAL A 229 -15.09 -20.51 10.77
CA VAL A 229 -15.48 -21.92 10.67
C VAL A 229 -16.82 -22.09 9.94
N SER A 230 -17.76 -21.16 10.14
CA SER A 230 -19.15 -21.31 9.71
C SER A 230 -19.43 -20.73 8.32
N ASP A 231 -18.75 -19.64 7.93
CA ASP A 231 -18.96 -19.02 6.62
C ASP A 231 -17.97 -19.52 5.57
N ARG A 232 -18.47 -20.35 4.64
CA ARG A 232 -17.68 -20.91 3.54
C ARG A 232 -17.25 -19.86 2.52
N ALA A 233 -18.06 -18.81 2.27
CA ALA A 233 -17.72 -17.76 1.32
C ALA A 233 -16.60 -16.87 1.87
N PHE A 234 -16.67 -16.49 3.13
CA PHE A 234 -15.61 -15.75 3.82
C PHE A 234 -14.30 -16.54 3.85
N ARG A 235 -14.35 -17.82 4.25
CA ARG A 235 -13.17 -18.67 4.28
C ARG A 235 -12.51 -18.82 2.91
N ASN A 236 -13.30 -19.07 1.87
CA ASN A 236 -12.78 -19.19 0.50
C ASN A 236 -12.15 -17.87 0.02
N LEU A 237 -12.77 -16.74 0.34
CA LEU A 237 -12.21 -15.42 0.04
C LEU A 237 -10.88 -15.22 0.77
N MET A 238 -10.78 -15.54 2.06
CA MET A 238 -9.54 -15.39 2.83
C MET A 238 -8.43 -16.29 2.33
N ILE A 239 -8.73 -17.54 1.96
CA ILE A 239 -7.75 -18.43 1.31
C ILE A 239 -7.22 -17.80 0.02
N CYS A 240 -8.11 -17.29 -0.85
CA CYS A 240 -7.70 -16.59 -2.06
C CYS A 240 -6.82 -15.36 -1.74
N ARG A 241 -7.26 -14.55 -0.77
CA ARG A 241 -6.60 -13.31 -0.36
C ARG A 241 -5.19 -13.58 0.18
N ILE A 242 -5.02 -14.64 0.96
CA ILE A 242 -3.74 -15.06 1.52
C ILE A 242 -2.83 -15.58 0.42
N LEU A 243 -3.30 -16.53 -0.40
CA LEU A 243 -2.49 -17.12 -1.48
C LEU A 243 -2.03 -16.08 -2.50
N VAL A 244 -2.92 -15.16 -2.90
CA VAL A 244 -2.57 -14.07 -3.83
C VAL A 244 -1.67 -13.03 -3.14
N GLY A 245 -1.90 -12.76 -1.84
CA GLY A 245 -1.07 -11.89 -1.03
C GLY A 245 0.38 -12.36 -0.87
N MET A 246 0.65 -13.66 -1.03
CA MET A 246 2.01 -14.22 -1.03
C MET A 246 2.89 -13.72 -2.19
N MET A 247 2.32 -12.98 -3.16
CA MET A 247 3.11 -12.16 -4.09
C MET A 247 4.12 -11.24 -3.36
N GLY A 248 3.81 -10.83 -2.12
CA GLY A 248 4.73 -10.08 -1.26
C GLY A 248 6.08 -10.74 -1.04
N LEU A 249 6.19 -12.07 -1.17
CA LEU A 249 7.47 -12.81 -1.08
C LEU A 249 8.53 -12.26 -2.04
N ALA A 250 8.14 -11.96 -3.28
CA ALA A 250 9.07 -11.58 -4.34
C ALA A 250 9.16 -10.07 -4.57
N THR A 251 8.19 -9.29 -4.08
CA THR A 251 7.98 -7.90 -4.51
C THR A 251 9.20 -7.00 -4.23
N SER A 252 9.84 -7.15 -3.07
CA SER A 252 11.04 -6.38 -2.71
C SER A 252 12.31 -6.82 -3.44
N PHE A 253 12.32 -8.00 -4.07
CA PHE A 253 13.51 -8.59 -4.69
C PHE A 253 13.57 -8.42 -6.20
N TYR A 254 12.53 -7.87 -6.82
CA TYR A 254 12.55 -7.60 -8.25
C TYR A 254 13.60 -6.57 -8.63
N VAL A 255 13.83 -5.54 -7.81
CA VAL A 255 14.89 -4.55 -8.06
C VAL A 255 16.27 -5.18 -7.91
N GLY A 256 16.48 -5.99 -6.87
CA GLY A 256 17.74 -6.71 -6.68
C GLY A 256 18.04 -7.64 -7.86
N HIS A 257 17.05 -8.40 -8.33
CA HIS A 257 17.21 -9.25 -9.51
C HIS A 257 17.57 -8.46 -10.78
N ALA A 258 16.92 -7.31 -10.99
CA ALA A 258 17.24 -6.42 -12.11
C ALA A 258 18.68 -5.88 -12.07
N ALA A 259 19.19 -5.55 -10.87
CA ALA A 259 20.54 -5.03 -10.69
C ALA A 259 21.61 -6.13 -10.73
N ASP A 260 21.43 -7.19 -9.93
CA ASP A 260 22.47 -8.18 -9.64
C ASP A 260 22.56 -9.27 -10.71
N VAL A 261 21.44 -9.61 -11.36
CA VAL A 261 21.37 -10.70 -12.34
C VAL A 261 21.24 -10.18 -13.77
N LEU A 262 20.39 -9.17 -13.98
CA LEU A 262 20.16 -8.61 -15.32
C LEU A 262 21.11 -7.45 -15.64
N HIS A 263 21.90 -6.98 -14.66
CA HIS A 263 22.86 -5.88 -14.79
C HIS A 263 22.25 -4.62 -15.41
N LEU A 264 20.96 -4.37 -15.12
CA LEU A 264 20.24 -3.20 -15.64
C LEU A 264 20.72 -1.92 -14.94
N PRO A 265 20.75 -0.79 -15.66
CA PRO A 265 21.21 0.46 -15.09
C PRO A 265 20.28 0.91 -13.94
N PRO A 266 20.80 1.60 -12.89
CA PRO A 266 19.99 2.09 -11.77
C PRO A 266 18.81 2.99 -12.19
N SER A 267 18.88 3.61 -13.36
CA SER A 267 17.79 4.40 -13.95
C SER A 267 16.49 3.60 -14.14
N ILE A 268 16.59 2.28 -14.33
CA ILE A 268 15.44 1.39 -14.58
C ILE A 268 14.45 1.39 -13.40
N ILE A 269 14.90 1.73 -12.19
CA ILE A 269 14.03 1.86 -11.01
C ILE A 269 12.98 2.96 -11.25
N GLY A 270 13.34 4.04 -11.95
CA GLY A 270 12.39 5.06 -12.37
C GLY A 270 11.32 4.50 -13.32
N ASP A 271 11.73 3.65 -14.28
CA ASP A 271 10.82 3.00 -15.22
C ASP A 271 9.85 2.04 -14.51
N PHE A 272 10.31 1.34 -13.47
CA PHE A 272 9.45 0.49 -12.63
C PHE A 272 8.36 1.31 -11.94
N VAL A 273 8.72 2.45 -11.34
CA VAL A 273 7.78 3.35 -10.68
C VAL A 273 6.76 3.91 -11.68
N VAL A 274 7.21 4.34 -12.86
CA VAL A 274 6.34 4.85 -13.94
C VAL A 274 5.40 3.75 -14.43
N ALA A 275 5.92 2.56 -14.74
CA ALA A 275 5.15 1.43 -15.25
C ALA A 275 4.05 1.01 -14.26
N GLN A 276 4.39 0.89 -12.96
CA GLN A 276 3.43 0.55 -11.92
C GLN A 276 2.35 1.63 -11.77
N THR A 277 2.76 2.90 -11.75
CA THR A 277 1.83 4.03 -11.55
C THR A 277 0.85 4.18 -12.71
N LEU A 278 1.36 4.18 -13.95
CA LEU A 278 0.56 4.33 -15.15
C LEU A 278 -0.41 3.15 -15.32
N THR A 279 0.09 1.93 -15.10
CA THR A 279 -0.75 0.73 -15.16
C THR A 279 -1.84 0.77 -14.11
N ARG A 280 -1.54 1.19 -12.87
CA ARG A 280 -2.53 1.31 -11.80
C ARG A 280 -3.66 2.27 -12.18
N ILE A 281 -3.36 3.40 -12.80
CA ILE A 281 -4.38 4.37 -13.25
C ILE A 281 -5.29 3.74 -14.31
N VAL A 282 -4.71 3.27 -15.41
CA VAL A 282 -5.45 2.70 -16.55
C VAL A 282 -6.29 1.52 -16.08
N THR A 283 -5.69 0.64 -15.28
CA THR A 283 -6.34 -0.57 -14.79
C THR A 283 -7.42 -0.26 -13.76
N SER A 284 -7.28 0.78 -12.93
CA SER A 284 -8.34 1.17 -11.98
C SER A 284 -9.63 1.57 -12.70
N ILE A 285 -9.52 2.22 -13.87
CA ILE A 285 -10.66 2.56 -14.71
C ILE A 285 -11.25 1.27 -15.28
N VAL A 286 -10.44 0.47 -15.98
CA VAL A 286 -10.91 -0.78 -16.62
C VAL A 286 -11.55 -1.73 -15.60
N LEU A 287 -10.91 -1.96 -14.45
CA LEU A 287 -11.42 -2.84 -13.40
C LEU A 287 -12.64 -2.25 -12.69
N GLY A 288 -12.78 -0.92 -12.62
CA GLY A 288 -14.00 -0.28 -12.13
C GLY A 288 -15.20 -0.65 -12.97
N TRP A 289 -15.08 -0.54 -14.30
CA TRP A 289 -16.13 -0.92 -15.25
C TRP A 289 -16.43 -2.43 -15.20
N VAL A 290 -15.39 -3.26 -15.07
CA VAL A 290 -15.54 -4.72 -14.86
C VAL A 290 -16.30 -5.01 -13.57
N SER A 291 -15.97 -4.31 -12.47
CA SER A 291 -16.63 -4.48 -11.17
C SER A 291 -18.11 -4.14 -11.26
N GLU A 292 -18.47 -3.05 -11.92
CA GLU A 292 -19.86 -2.61 -12.07
C GLU A 292 -20.68 -3.55 -12.96
N ARG A 293 -20.11 -4.03 -14.07
CA ARG A 293 -20.84 -4.83 -15.07
C ARG A 293 -20.94 -6.31 -14.72
N TRP A 294 -19.88 -6.89 -14.16
CA TRP A 294 -19.78 -8.34 -13.95
C TRP A 294 -19.58 -8.74 -12.49
N GLY A 295 -19.38 -7.76 -11.60
CA GLY A 295 -19.17 -7.93 -10.18
C GLY A 295 -17.69 -8.02 -9.79
N PRO A 296 -17.36 -7.77 -8.50
CA PRO A 296 -15.97 -7.71 -8.01
C PRO A 296 -15.23 -9.05 -8.10
N ARG A 297 -15.93 -10.18 -8.24
CA ARG A 297 -15.31 -11.50 -8.46
C ARG A 297 -14.44 -11.58 -9.72
N TYR A 298 -14.82 -10.88 -10.80
CA TYR A 298 -14.02 -10.88 -12.03
C TYR A 298 -12.79 -10.00 -11.89
N VAL A 299 -12.91 -8.91 -11.13
CA VAL A 299 -11.77 -8.07 -10.74
C VAL A 299 -10.75 -8.87 -9.95
N ILE A 300 -11.21 -9.70 -8.99
CA ILE A 300 -10.34 -10.62 -8.24
C ILE A 300 -9.62 -11.59 -9.18
N ARG A 301 -10.32 -12.19 -10.15
CA ARG A 301 -9.72 -13.12 -11.12
C ARG A 301 -8.64 -12.45 -11.98
N ILE A 302 -8.93 -11.26 -12.54
CA ILE A 302 -7.96 -10.50 -13.34
C ILE A 302 -6.74 -10.12 -12.50
N GLY A 303 -6.98 -9.59 -11.30
CA GLY A 303 -5.91 -9.26 -10.36
C GLY A 303 -5.05 -10.46 -9.99
N SER A 304 -5.66 -11.61 -9.73
CA SER A 304 -4.95 -12.82 -9.33
C SER A 304 -4.19 -13.48 -10.50
N ALA A 305 -4.71 -13.36 -11.73
CA ALA A 305 -3.99 -13.76 -12.94
C ALA A 305 -2.74 -12.89 -13.15
N ALA A 306 -2.87 -11.56 -13.02
CA ALA A 306 -1.73 -10.65 -13.06
C ALA A 306 -0.74 -10.95 -11.92
N ALA A 307 -1.25 -11.32 -10.74
CA ALA A 307 -0.41 -11.69 -9.63
C ALA A 307 0.46 -12.92 -9.92
N ALA A 308 -0.05 -13.91 -10.66
CA ALA A 308 0.75 -15.06 -11.09
C ALA A 308 1.70 -14.69 -12.24
N ALA A 309 1.26 -13.81 -13.14
CA ALA A 309 2.05 -13.40 -14.30
C ALA A 309 3.36 -12.69 -13.94
N GLY A 310 3.36 -11.84 -12.90
CA GLY A 310 4.57 -11.12 -12.44
C GLY A 310 5.77 -12.04 -12.14
N PRO A 311 5.69 -12.95 -11.15
CA PRO A 311 6.78 -13.85 -10.82
C PRO A 311 7.06 -14.89 -11.93
N LEU A 312 6.05 -15.33 -12.69
CA LEU A 312 6.28 -16.19 -13.86
C LEU A 312 7.10 -15.50 -14.94
N PHE A 313 6.83 -14.22 -15.18
CA PHE A 313 7.59 -13.42 -16.13
C PHE A 313 9.03 -13.22 -15.63
N ALA A 314 9.21 -12.84 -14.36
CA ALA A 314 10.55 -12.72 -13.76
C ALA A 314 11.35 -14.03 -13.84
N LEU A 315 10.71 -15.17 -13.58
CA LEU A 315 11.31 -16.49 -13.72
C LEU A 315 11.67 -16.80 -15.19
N SER A 316 10.80 -16.46 -16.13
CA SER A 316 11.04 -16.68 -17.56
C SER A 316 12.22 -15.86 -18.06
N VAL A 317 12.33 -14.60 -17.66
CA VAL A 317 13.48 -13.72 -17.96
C VAL A 317 14.76 -14.32 -17.37
N HIS A 318 14.71 -14.78 -16.12
CA HIS A 318 15.85 -15.37 -15.43
C HIS A 318 16.37 -16.65 -16.11
N LEU A 319 15.48 -17.51 -16.60
CA LEU A 319 15.87 -18.77 -17.26
C LEU A 319 16.26 -18.59 -18.74
N ALA A 320 15.65 -17.64 -19.45
CA ALA A 320 15.88 -17.46 -20.88
C ALA A 320 17.16 -16.64 -21.19
N GLY A 321 17.58 -15.75 -20.29
CA GLY A 321 18.87 -15.04 -20.39
C GLY A 321 19.06 -14.14 -21.62
N GLY A 322 17.96 -13.69 -22.27
CA GLY A 322 18.04 -12.86 -23.47
C GLY A 322 18.01 -11.35 -23.17
N ASP A 323 18.89 -10.57 -23.81
CA ASP A 323 18.99 -9.11 -23.63
C ASP A 323 17.65 -8.39 -23.83
N TRP A 324 16.85 -8.78 -24.82
CA TRP A 324 15.54 -8.16 -25.06
C TRP A 324 14.52 -8.43 -23.95
N LEU A 325 14.60 -9.60 -23.30
CA LEU A 325 13.74 -9.95 -22.17
C LEU A 325 14.09 -9.14 -20.92
N ALA A 326 15.37 -8.79 -20.75
CA ALA A 326 15.82 -7.92 -19.66
C ALA A 326 15.24 -6.50 -19.79
N TRP A 327 15.16 -5.96 -21.00
CA TRP A 327 14.49 -4.66 -21.24
C TRP A 327 12.97 -4.70 -21.03
N ALA A 328 12.35 -5.88 -21.13
CA ALA A 328 10.93 -6.07 -20.86
C ALA A 328 10.63 -6.25 -19.35
N TYR A 329 11.63 -6.21 -18.47
CA TYR A 329 11.47 -6.40 -17.02
C TYR A 329 10.50 -5.43 -16.32
N PRO A 330 10.29 -4.16 -16.78
CA PRO A 330 9.22 -3.31 -16.24
C PRO A 330 7.81 -3.93 -16.30
N LEU A 331 7.57 -4.96 -17.12
CA LEU A 331 6.30 -5.70 -17.14
C LEU A 331 5.96 -6.37 -15.80
N VAL A 332 6.94 -6.70 -14.96
CA VAL A 332 6.68 -7.17 -13.59
C VAL A 332 5.95 -6.11 -12.77
N TYR A 333 6.33 -4.84 -12.93
CA TYR A 333 5.71 -3.70 -12.26
C TYR A 333 4.37 -3.30 -12.86
N VAL A 334 4.17 -3.55 -14.17
CA VAL A 334 2.84 -3.51 -14.79
C VAL A 334 1.91 -4.49 -14.08
N ALA A 335 2.33 -5.75 -13.91
CA ALA A 335 1.55 -6.75 -13.18
C ALA A 335 1.23 -6.32 -11.74
N LEU A 336 2.22 -5.77 -11.02
CA LEU A 336 2.01 -5.19 -9.68
C LEU A 336 1.01 -4.03 -9.67
N GLY A 337 1.00 -3.17 -10.69
CA GLY A 337 0.03 -2.09 -10.84
C GLY A 337 -1.41 -2.59 -11.00
N ILE A 338 -1.60 -3.69 -11.76
CA ILE A 338 -2.90 -4.36 -11.92
C ILE A 338 -3.36 -4.94 -10.57
N VAL A 339 -2.48 -5.66 -9.87
CA VAL A 339 -2.78 -6.27 -8.57
C VAL A 339 -3.17 -5.21 -7.55
N ASN A 340 -2.43 -4.10 -7.48
CA ASN A 340 -2.73 -2.97 -6.59
C ASN A 340 -4.14 -2.41 -6.83
N SER A 341 -4.56 -2.31 -8.10
CA SER A 341 -5.91 -1.84 -8.45
C SER A 341 -6.99 -2.85 -8.06
N ALA A 342 -6.71 -4.14 -8.23
CA ALA A 342 -7.64 -5.23 -7.92
C ALA A 342 -7.85 -5.46 -6.40
N TRP A 343 -6.92 -5.03 -5.54
CA TRP A 343 -7.06 -5.16 -4.09
C TRP A 343 -8.31 -4.45 -3.54
N MET A 344 -8.50 -3.19 -3.91
CA MET A 344 -9.64 -2.40 -3.46
C MET A 344 -10.91 -2.75 -4.25
N LEU A 345 -10.83 -2.75 -5.58
CA LEU A 345 -12.01 -2.94 -6.44
C LEU A 345 -12.53 -4.38 -6.44
N GLY A 346 -11.67 -5.35 -6.16
CA GLY A 346 -12.00 -6.77 -6.14
C GLY A 346 -12.18 -7.30 -4.72
N PHE A 347 -11.07 -7.58 -4.02
CA PHE A 347 -11.10 -8.28 -2.73
C PHE A 347 -11.89 -7.53 -1.66
N PHE A 348 -11.71 -6.21 -1.55
CA PHE A 348 -12.41 -5.41 -0.56
C PHE A 348 -13.90 -5.28 -0.87
N ASN A 349 -14.28 -4.97 -2.11
CA ASN A 349 -15.70 -4.91 -2.51
C ASN A 349 -16.40 -6.26 -2.34
N TYR A 350 -15.80 -7.35 -2.80
CA TYR A 350 -16.37 -8.69 -2.64
C TYR A 350 -16.52 -9.06 -1.14
N LEU A 351 -15.56 -8.68 -0.29
CA LEU A 351 -15.67 -8.86 1.16
C LEU A 351 -16.89 -8.15 1.75
N LEU A 352 -17.21 -6.94 1.25
CA LEU A 352 -18.38 -6.19 1.67
C LEU A 352 -19.68 -6.79 1.15
N GLU A 353 -19.68 -7.35 -0.06
CA GLU A 353 -20.87 -7.99 -0.65
C GLU A 353 -21.26 -9.30 0.04
N ILE A 354 -20.28 -10.11 0.47
CA ILE A 354 -20.58 -11.37 1.17
C ILE A 354 -20.93 -11.17 2.64
N ALA A 355 -20.64 -10.00 3.21
CA ALA A 355 -20.80 -9.75 4.63
C ALA A 355 -22.27 -9.43 4.95
N PRO A 356 -22.93 -10.21 5.83
CA PRO A 356 -24.30 -9.93 6.26
C PRO A 356 -24.43 -8.53 6.84
N ASP A 357 -25.62 -7.94 6.72
CA ASP A 357 -25.90 -6.63 7.27
C ASP A 357 -25.64 -6.58 8.78
N GLY A 358 -24.96 -5.52 9.22
CA GLY A 358 -24.47 -5.38 10.59
C GLY A 358 -23.16 -6.11 10.92
N MET A 359 -22.71 -7.09 10.12
CA MET A 359 -21.46 -7.83 10.36
C MET A 359 -20.26 -7.35 9.51
N ARG A 360 -20.46 -6.40 8.59
CA ARG A 360 -19.39 -5.84 7.73
C ARG A 360 -18.13 -5.42 8.50
N PRO A 361 -18.21 -4.74 9.66
CA PRO A 361 -17.02 -4.37 10.44
C PRO A 361 -16.23 -5.59 10.94
N ALA A 362 -16.90 -6.67 11.34
CA ALA A 362 -16.25 -7.91 11.80
C ALA A 362 -15.53 -8.63 10.65
N TYR A 363 -16.16 -8.69 9.47
CA TYR A 363 -15.57 -9.26 8.25
C TYR A 363 -14.30 -8.50 7.82
N VAL A 364 -14.38 -7.17 7.80
CA VAL A 364 -13.24 -6.30 7.46
C VAL A 364 -12.14 -6.43 8.50
N GLY A 365 -12.49 -6.39 9.79
CA GLY A 365 -11.53 -6.52 10.89
C GLY A 365 -10.76 -7.85 10.82
N LEU A 366 -11.48 -8.97 10.75
CA LEU A 366 -10.88 -10.31 10.73
C LEU A 366 -10.03 -10.52 9.47
N GLY A 367 -10.54 -10.07 8.32
CA GLY A 367 -9.79 -10.13 7.06
C GLY A 367 -8.48 -9.35 7.12
N ASN A 368 -8.49 -8.15 7.71
CA ASN A 368 -7.27 -7.36 7.86
C ASN A 368 -6.31 -7.97 8.91
N THR A 369 -6.80 -8.56 9.99
CA THR A 369 -5.95 -9.28 10.97
C THR A 369 -5.23 -10.46 10.32
N LEU A 370 -5.94 -11.26 9.52
CA LEU A 370 -5.32 -12.37 8.77
C LEU A 370 -4.29 -11.86 7.77
N MET A 371 -4.60 -10.78 7.05
CA MET A 371 -3.63 -10.14 6.16
C MET A 371 -2.44 -9.51 6.91
N GLY A 372 -2.61 -9.16 8.18
CA GLY A 372 -1.52 -8.71 9.06
C GLY A 372 -0.42 -9.76 9.22
N ALA A 373 -0.74 -11.06 9.20
CA ALA A 373 0.27 -12.12 9.24
C ALA A 373 1.16 -12.15 7.99
N LEU A 374 0.64 -11.70 6.84
CA LEU A 374 1.38 -11.62 5.58
C LEU A 374 2.38 -10.47 5.54
N THR A 375 2.39 -9.58 6.54
CA THR A 375 3.42 -8.54 6.66
C THR A 375 4.83 -9.13 6.74
N LEU A 376 4.98 -10.35 7.27
CA LEU A 376 6.26 -11.06 7.36
C LEU A 376 6.68 -11.72 6.04
N ALA A 377 5.81 -11.77 5.02
CA ALA A 377 6.08 -12.46 3.77
C ALA A 377 7.34 -11.93 3.05
N PRO A 378 7.56 -10.61 2.89
CA PRO A 378 8.77 -10.12 2.23
C PRO A 378 10.07 -10.52 2.96
N MET A 379 10.07 -10.53 4.29
CA MET A 379 11.21 -11.02 5.09
C MET A 379 11.43 -12.54 4.89
N ALA A 380 10.35 -13.32 4.89
CA ALA A 380 10.41 -14.76 4.62
C ALA A 380 10.90 -15.06 3.19
N GLY A 381 10.51 -14.24 2.22
CA GLY A 381 11.01 -14.29 0.84
C GLY A 381 12.51 -13.99 0.76
N GLY A 382 13.00 -13.05 1.57
CA GLY A 382 14.43 -12.78 1.69
C GLY A 382 15.23 -13.94 2.27
N TRP A 383 14.70 -14.59 3.31
CA TRP A 383 15.31 -15.79 3.87
C TRP A 383 15.34 -16.96 2.88
N LEU A 384 14.25 -17.12 2.11
CA LEU A 384 14.20 -18.10 1.04
C LEU A 384 15.26 -17.77 -0.04
N LEU A 385 15.39 -16.51 -0.44
CA LEU A 385 16.37 -16.10 -1.45
C LEU A 385 17.81 -16.37 -1.01
N GLU A 386 18.16 -16.00 0.22
CA GLU A 386 19.51 -16.17 0.78
C GLU A 386 19.90 -17.65 0.94
N THR A 387 18.95 -18.51 1.27
CA THR A 387 19.21 -19.96 1.44
C THR A 387 19.10 -20.76 0.15
N THR A 388 18.52 -20.21 -0.91
CA THR A 388 18.26 -20.93 -2.16
C THR A 388 18.73 -20.15 -3.40
N SER A 389 17.82 -19.54 -4.17
CA SER A 389 18.11 -18.78 -5.38
C SER A 389 16.90 -17.97 -5.86
N TYR A 390 17.10 -17.05 -6.81
CA TYR A 390 16.01 -16.34 -7.48
C TYR A 390 15.03 -17.29 -8.20
N THR A 391 15.53 -18.39 -8.77
CA THR A 391 14.69 -19.42 -9.41
C THR A 391 13.70 -20.01 -8.40
N ALA A 392 14.19 -20.38 -7.21
CA ALA A 392 13.36 -20.93 -6.15
C ALA A 392 12.36 -19.90 -5.59
N LEU A 393 12.80 -18.66 -5.36
CA LEU A 393 11.93 -17.58 -4.89
C LEU A 393 10.79 -17.31 -5.87
N PHE A 394 11.09 -17.08 -7.15
CA PHE A 394 10.08 -16.76 -8.15
C PHE A 394 9.21 -17.98 -8.48
N GLY A 395 9.78 -19.18 -8.53
CA GLY A 395 9.03 -20.42 -8.72
C GLY A 395 8.04 -20.69 -7.60
N ALA A 396 8.48 -20.57 -6.34
CA ALA A 396 7.60 -20.74 -5.17
C ALA A 396 6.49 -19.67 -5.13
N THR A 397 6.85 -18.39 -5.36
CA THR A 397 5.89 -17.29 -5.41
C THR A 397 4.86 -17.51 -6.52
N ALA A 398 5.30 -17.86 -7.73
CA ALA A 398 4.43 -18.14 -8.87
C ALA A 398 3.48 -19.31 -8.58
N ALA A 399 3.99 -20.41 -8.02
CA ALA A 399 3.18 -21.59 -7.70
C ALA A 399 2.09 -21.26 -6.67
N ILE A 400 2.44 -20.59 -5.57
CA ILE A 400 1.50 -20.22 -4.50
C ILE A 400 0.42 -19.27 -5.05
N VAL A 401 0.82 -18.26 -5.82
CA VAL A 401 -0.12 -17.27 -6.37
C VAL A 401 -0.99 -17.88 -7.48
N ALA A 402 -0.44 -18.77 -8.31
CA ALA A 402 -1.22 -19.50 -9.32
C ALA A 402 -2.27 -20.42 -8.66
N LEU A 403 -1.93 -21.09 -7.56
CA LEU A 403 -2.91 -21.80 -6.73
C LEU A 403 -3.99 -20.84 -6.23
N GLY A 404 -3.59 -19.66 -5.73
CA GLY A 404 -4.51 -18.58 -5.37
C GLY A 404 -5.50 -18.25 -6.48
N PHE A 405 -5.00 -18.00 -7.70
CA PHE A 405 -5.82 -17.76 -8.89
C PHE A 405 -6.79 -18.91 -9.17
N LEU A 406 -6.35 -20.17 -9.15
CA LEU A 406 -7.23 -21.32 -9.36
C LEU A 406 -8.33 -21.40 -8.29
N PHE A 407 -8.02 -21.03 -7.04
CA PHE A 407 -9.03 -20.93 -5.98
C PHE A 407 -10.03 -19.80 -6.24
N THR A 408 -9.64 -18.69 -6.87
CA THR A 408 -10.59 -17.60 -7.21
C THR A 408 -11.66 -18.03 -8.22
N LEU A 409 -11.39 -19.05 -9.03
CA LEU A 409 -12.39 -19.61 -9.95
C LEU A 409 -13.54 -20.27 -9.20
N LYS A 410 -13.30 -20.75 -7.97
CA LYS A 410 -14.31 -21.35 -7.08
C LYS A 410 -15.17 -20.32 -6.33
N LEU A 411 -14.87 -19.02 -6.45
CA LEU A 411 -15.68 -17.97 -5.82
C LEU A 411 -17.05 -17.92 -6.49
N LYS A 412 -18.09 -18.05 -5.66
CA LYS A 412 -19.49 -17.97 -6.09
C LYS A 412 -19.89 -16.49 -6.26
N PRO A 413 -20.90 -16.17 -7.07
CA PRO A 413 -21.49 -14.83 -7.02
C PRO A 413 -21.97 -14.57 -5.59
N ALA A 414 -21.69 -13.37 -5.06
CA ALA A 414 -22.37 -12.90 -3.85
C ALA A 414 -23.87 -12.96 -4.14
N GLN A 415 -24.64 -13.55 -3.23
CA GLN A 415 -26.08 -13.70 -3.43
C GLN A 415 -26.69 -12.31 -3.60
N SER A 416 -27.13 -11.98 -4.81
CA SER A 416 -28.02 -10.86 -5.01
C SER A 416 -29.30 -11.20 -4.27
N GLU A 417 -29.69 -10.39 -3.28
CA GLU A 417 -31.06 -10.37 -2.81
C GLU A 417 -31.97 -10.28 -4.04
N SER A 418 -32.71 -11.36 -4.28
CA SER A 418 -33.83 -11.40 -5.24
C SER A 418 -35.07 -10.86 -4.56
#